data_AF-A0A388Q3G4-F1
#
_entry.id   AF-A0A388Q3G4-F1
#
_cell.length_a   1.000
_cell.length_b   1.000
_cell.length_c   1.000
_cell.angle_alpha   90.00
_cell.angle_beta   90.00
_cell.angle_gamma   90.00
#
_symmetry.space_group_name_H-M   'P 1'
#
loop_
_entity.id
_entity.type
_entity.pdbx_description
1 polymer ?
#
loop_
_entity_poly.entity_id
_entity_poly.type
_entity_poly.pdbx_seq_one_letter_code
_entity_poly.pdbx_strand_id
1 'polypeptide(L)'
;MVNTVGCDSVITLNLIINNNTVSTLNQSACVSYTWNSQTYTNSGSHTHTFTSMAGCDSVVTLILTIYQPTSSTINLVACNSLT
;
A
#
# COMPACT_ATOMS: atom_id res chain seq x y z
N MET A 1 30.30 -36.80 -6.72
CA MET A 1 31.45 -37.36 -5.97
C MET A 1 31.03 -38.75 -5.55
N VAL A 2 31.58 -39.80 -6.16
CA VAL A 2 31.18 -41.21 -5.91
C VAL A 2 32.32 -41.90 -5.15
N ASN A 3 32.02 -42.69 -4.13
CA ASN A 3 33.04 -43.53 -3.50
C ASN A 3 33.28 -44.80 -4.33
N THR A 4 34.44 -45.44 -4.12
CA THR A 4 34.98 -46.59 -4.85
C THR A 4 34.15 -47.90 -4.77
N VAL A 5 32.92 -47.89 -4.25
CA VAL A 5 32.01 -49.05 -4.19
C VAL A 5 30.83 -48.91 -5.17
N GLY A 6 30.71 -47.80 -5.91
CA GLY A 6 29.67 -47.65 -6.93
C GLY A 6 28.26 -47.42 -6.38
N CYS A 7 28.12 -47.18 -5.08
CA CYS A 7 26.90 -46.61 -4.51
C CYS A 7 26.92 -45.09 -4.74
N ASP A 8 26.12 -44.63 -5.69
CA ASP A 8 25.84 -43.20 -5.82
C ASP A 8 24.96 -42.75 -4.65
N SER A 9 25.21 -41.53 -4.15
CA SER A 9 24.39 -40.95 -3.10
C SER A 9 23.22 -40.23 -3.76
N VAL A 10 22.00 -40.71 -3.52
CA VAL A 10 20.79 -39.98 -3.92
C VAL A 10 20.54 -38.85 -2.93
N ILE A 11 20.70 -37.62 -3.40
CA ILE A 11 20.33 -36.41 -2.64
C ILE A 11 18.92 -36.00 -3.07
N THR A 12 17.97 -36.09 -2.15
CA THR A 12 16.59 -35.64 -2.38
C THR A 12 16.38 -34.26 -1.77
N LEU A 13 16.12 -33.25 -2.60
CA LEU A 13 15.77 -31.88 -2.19
C LEU A 13 14.25 -31.69 -2.25
N ASN A 14 13.63 -31.43 -1.10
CA ASN A 14 12.25 -30.94 -1.03
C ASN A 14 12.28 -29.43 -0.84
N LEU A 15 12.05 -28.68 -1.93
CA LEU A 15 12.04 -27.22 -1.96
C LEU A 15 10.61 -26.69 -2.03
N ILE A 16 10.24 -25.80 -1.10
CA ILE A 16 8.98 -25.04 -1.14
C ILE A 16 9.35 -23.58 -1.46
N ILE A 17 8.84 -23.05 -2.57
CA ILE A 17 9.01 -21.65 -2.97
C ILE A 17 7.69 -20.92 -2.68
N ASN A 18 7.74 -19.96 -1.76
CA ASN A 18 6.64 -19.05 -1.48
C ASN A 18 6.80 -17.80 -2.37
N ASN A 19 5.71 -17.26 -2.93
CA ASN A 19 5.74 -16.14 -3.86
C ASN A 19 5.54 -14.79 -3.17
N ASN A 20 6.19 -13.76 -3.70
CA ASN A 20 5.91 -12.37 -3.36
C ASN A 20 4.50 -12.00 -3.83
N THR A 21 3.77 -11.21 -3.04
CA THR A 21 2.44 -10.73 -3.44
C THR A 21 2.50 -9.23 -3.74
N VAL A 22 1.97 -8.81 -4.89
CA VAL A 22 1.84 -7.40 -5.24
C VAL A 22 0.36 -7.04 -5.33
N SER A 23 -0.06 -6.02 -4.58
CA SER A 23 -1.46 -5.58 -4.53
C SER A 23 -1.57 -4.07 -4.70
N THR A 24 -2.65 -3.62 -5.33
CA THR A 24 -2.98 -2.20 -5.48
C THR A 24 -4.27 -1.87 -4.73
N LEU A 25 -4.24 -0.82 -3.90
CA LEU A 25 -5.39 -0.29 -3.18
C LEU A 25 -5.72 1.10 -3.72
N ASN A 26 -6.96 1.33 -4.15
CA ASN A 26 -7.42 2.65 -4.57
C ASN A 26 -8.31 3.23 -3.48
N GLN A 27 -7.98 4.42 -2.96
CA GLN A 27 -8.74 5.06 -1.90
C GLN A 27 -8.95 6.56 -2.15
N SER A 28 -10.05 7.07 -1.60
CA SER A 28 -10.41 8.48 -1.63
C SER A 28 -10.81 8.96 -0.23
N ALA A 29 -10.33 10.13 0.16
CA ALA A 29 -10.66 10.74 1.45
C ALA A 29 -10.71 12.27 1.36
N CYS A 30 -11.31 12.91 2.36
CA CYS A 30 -11.31 14.37 2.51
C CYS A 30 -10.27 14.77 3.55
N VAL A 31 -9.51 15.84 3.29
CA VAL A 31 -8.49 16.43 4.17
C VAL A 31 -7.27 15.53 4.43
N SER A 32 -7.46 14.31 4.93
CA SER A 32 -6.38 13.38 5.27
C SER A 32 -6.80 11.91 5.22
N TYR A 33 -5.84 11.01 4.99
CA TYR A 33 -6.01 9.56 5.07
C TYR A 33 -4.84 8.93 5.83
N THR A 34 -5.12 8.05 6.79
CA THR A 34 -4.08 7.32 7.53
C THR A 34 -3.92 5.92 6.96
N TRP A 35 -2.71 5.58 6.52
CA TRP A 35 -2.36 4.25 6.03
C TRP A 35 -1.00 3.83 6.56
N ASN A 36 -0.94 2.62 7.13
CA ASN A 36 0.27 2.05 7.74
C ASN A 36 0.97 2.99 8.74
N SER A 37 0.20 3.53 9.68
CA SER A 37 0.67 4.50 10.69
C SER A 37 1.22 5.82 10.14
N GLN A 38 1.13 6.07 8.84
CA GLN A 38 1.46 7.34 8.20
C GLN A 38 0.18 8.07 7.79
N THR A 39 0.12 9.37 8.10
CA THR A 39 -0.96 10.24 7.64
C THR A 39 -0.56 10.96 6.36
N TYR A 40 -1.45 10.94 5.38
CA TYR A 40 -1.29 11.57 4.07
C TYR A 40 -2.34 12.68 3.91
N THR A 41 -1.89 13.88 3.55
CA THR A 41 -2.76 15.05 3.28
C THR A 41 -2.82 15.42 1.79
N ASN A 42 -2.08 14.68 0.96
CA ASN A 42 -1.95 14.93 -0.47
C ASN A 42 -2.26 13.66 -1.23
N SER A 43 -2.88 13.82 -2.41
CA SER A 43 -3.06 12.72 -3.37
C SER A 43 -1.70 12.22 -3.87
N GLY A 44 -1.60 10.93 -4.18
CA GLY A 44 -0.37 10.32 -4.66
C GLY A 44 -0.39 8.81 -4.70
N SER A 45 0.73 8.23 -5.11
CA SER A 45 1.00 6.79 -5.05
C SER A 45 1.99 6.52 -3.93
N HIS A 46 1.64 5.63 -3.01
CA HIS A 46 2.46 5.27 -1.86
C HIS A 46 2.66 3.77 -1.81
N THR A 47 3.91 3.31 -1.77
CA THR A 47 4.25 1.89 -1.72
C THR A 47 4.76 1.52 -0.34
N HIS A 48 4.29 0.39 0.18
CA HIS A 48 4.78 -0.19 1.42
C HIS A 48 5.05 -1.68 1.24
N THR A 49 6.17 -2.13 1.80
CA THR A 49 6.57 -3.53 1.76
C THR A 49 6.32 -4.15 3.12
N PHE A 50 5.45 -5.15 3.17
CA PHE A 50 5.20 -5.98 4.33
C PHE A 50 6.15 -7.18 4.29
N THR A 51 7.12 -7.17 5.19
CA THR A 51 8.11 -8.25 5.33
C THR A 51 7.48 -9.43 6.06
N SER A 52 7.41 -10.57 5.39
CA SER A 52 6.98 -11.82 6.05
C SER A 52 8.16 -12.44 6.80
N MET A 53 7.89 -13.09 7.93
CA MET A 53 8.91 -13.85 8.68
C MET A 53 9.57 -14.96 7.83
N ALA A 54 8.91 -15.39 6.74
CA ALA A 54 9.41 -16.37 5.78
C ALA A 54 10.15 -15.76 4.56
N GLY A 55 10.38 -14.43 4.54
CA GLY A 55 11.14 -13.75 3.47
C GLY A 55 10.38 -13.57 2.14
N CYS A 56 9.10 -13.91 2.11
CA CYS A 56 8.21 -13.63 0.97
C CYS A 56 7.48 -12.32 1.24
N ASP A 57 8.07 -11.24 0.76
CA ASP A 57 7.59 -9.90 1.04
C ASP A 57 6.38 -9.59 0.18
N SER A 58 5.41 -8.89 0.76
CA SER A 58 4.24 -8.38 0.04
C SER A 58 4.38 -6.89 -0.18
N VAL A 59 4.27 -6.46 -1.44
CA VAL A 59 4.33 -5.03 -1.81
C VAL A 59 2.91 -4.55 -2.05
N VAL A 60 2.47 -3.55 -1.28
CA VAL A 60 1.17 -2.91 -1.47
C VAL A 60 1.38 -1.49 -1.95
N THR A 61 0.72 -1.13 -3.04
CA THR A 61 0.69 0.23 -3.58
C THR A 61 -0.68 0.85 -3.34
N LEU A 62 -0.71 1.92 -2.55
CA LEU A 62 -1.87 2.78 -2.31
C LEU A 62 -1.90 3.90 -3.36
N ILE A 63 -2.95 3.96 -4.17
CA ILE A 63 -3.30 5.12 -4.99
C ILE A 63 -4.35 5.93 -4.23
N LEU A 64 -3.95 7.11 -3.75
CA LEU A 64 -4.74 7.95 -2.87
C LEU A 64 -5.19 9.23 -3.58
N THR A 65 -6.48 9.54 -3.46
CA THR A 65 -7.04 10.85 -3.85
C THR A 65 -7.53 11.59 -2.61
N ILE A 66 -6.98 12.76 -2.33
CA ILE A 66 -7.40 13.65 -1.25
C ILE A 66 -8.19 14.84 -1.83
N TYR A 67 -9.41 15.01 -1.35
CA TYR A 67 -10.24 16.19 -1.62
C TYR A 67 -10.04 17.25 -0.54
N GLN A 68 -9.65 18.45 -0.97
CA GLN A 68 -9.54 19.60 -0.07
C GLN A 68 -10.89 20.31 0.04
N PRO A 69 -11.34 20.69 1.26
CA PRO A 69 -12.56 21.44 1.42
C PRO A 69 -12.40 22.83 0.80
N THR A 70 -13.30 23.19 -0.10
CA THR A 70 -13.42 24.56 -0.60
C THR A 70 -14.44 25.30 0.24
N SER A 71 -14.02 26.35 0.94
CA SER A 71 -14.97 27.30 1.54
C SER A 71 -15.32 28.37 0.51
N SER A 72 -16.57 28.83 0.54
CA SER A 72 -17.02 29.99 -0.22
C SER A 72 -17.79 30.90 0.71
N THR A 73 -17.40 32.17 0.73
CA THR A 73 -18.01 33.20 1.56
C THR A 73 -19.00 34.01 0.73
N ILE A 74 -20.27 34.00 1.12
CA ILE A 74 -21.29 34.84 0.49
C ILE A 74 -21.44 36.10 1.36
N ASN A 75 -21.10 37.25 0.81
CA ASN A 75 -21.32 38.55 1.45
C ASN A 75 -22.63 39.13 0.94
N LEU A 76 -23.65 39.19 1.80
CA LEU A 76 -24.91 39.87 1.52
C LEU A 76 -24.84 41.29 2.08
N VAL A 77 -24.92 42.28 1.18
CA VAL A 77 -25.15 43.68 1.55
C VAL A 77 -26.59 44.01 1.20
N ALA A 78 -27.41 44.25 2.22
CA ALA A 78 -28.78 44.73 2.05
C ALA A 78 -28.83 46.20 2.47
N CYS A 79 -29.42 47.05 1.63
CA CYS A 79 -29.54 48.47 1.93
C CYS A 79 -30.84 48.84 2.64
N ASN A 80 -31.74 47.93 3.05
CA ASN A 80 -33.05 48.36 3.58
C ASN A 80 -33.73 47.34 4.52
N SER A 81 -33.80 46.08 4.12
CA SER A 81 -34.37 44.97 4.90
C SER A 81 -33.96 43.65 4.26
N LEU A 82 -33.73 42.62 5.08
CA LEU A 82 -33.54 41.24 4.63
C LEU A 82 -34.83 40.49 5.01
N THR A 83 -35.83 40.52 4.14
CA THR A 83 -37.08 39.75 4.28
C THR A 83 -37.11 38.63 3.26
#